data_AF-A0A7W3W372-F1
#
_entry.id   AF-A0A7W3W372-F1
#
_cell.length_a   1.000
_cell.length_b   1.000
_cell.length_c   1.000
_cell.angle_alpha   90.00
_cell.angle_beta   90.00
_cell.angle_gamma   90.00
#
_symmetry.space_group_name_H-M   'P 1'
#
loop_
_entity.id
_entity.type
_entity.pdbx_description
1 polymer ?
#
loop_
_entity_poly.entity_id
_entity_poly.type
_entity_poly.pdbx_seq_one_letter_code
_entity_poly.pdbx_strand_id
1 'polypeptide(L)'
;MRWPFRKKPPPLSSPEPDPVPLPPQAGTFLCLVQVGDDESGRMVSSEVLDRLVRATKDPALETLDEHFGAEEWCFRIRTTASREGPGACFALDVAIPPGETAAGMSDLISDEFVRRWQAALARYLP
;
A
#
# COMPACT_ATOMS: atom_id res chain seq x y z
N MET A 1 66.53 -23.86 -36.53
CA MET A 1 65.90 -22.58 -36.16
C MET A 1 64.53 -22.87 -35.58
N ARG A 2 64.31 -22.63 -34.28
CA ARG A 2 63.02 -22.87 -33.59
C ARG A 2 62.42 -21.52 -33.18
N TRP A 3 61.22 -21.22 -33.66
CA TRP A 3 60.43 -20.06 -33.26
C TRP A 3 59.75 -20.31 -31.90
N PRO A 4 59.70 -19.35 -30.96
CA PRO A 4 58.94 -19.52 -29.73
C PRO A 4 57.48 -19.10 -29.92
N PHE A 5 56.57 -19.98 -29.50
CA PHE A 5 55.14 -19.72 -29.41
C PHE A 5 54.85 -18.58 -28.43
N ARG A 6 54.15 -17.54 -28.92
CA ARG A 6 53.64 -16.42 -28.13
C ARG A 6 52.44 -16.90 -27.31
N LYS A 7 52.56 -17.00 -25.98
CA LYS A 7 51.42 -17.25 -25.09
C LYS A 7 50.48 -16.04 -25.10
N LYS A 8 49.21 -16.28 -25.40
CA LYS A 8 48.12 -15.29 -25.32
C LYS A 8 47.89 -14.92 -23.83
N PRO A 9 47.77 -13.63 -23.46
CA PRO A 9 47.38 -13.26 -22.10
C PRO A 9 45.92 -13.69 -21.84
N PRO A 10 45.56 -14.02 -20.59
CA PRO A 10 44.17 -14.32 -20.22
C PRO A 10 43.27 -13.10 -20.44
N PRO A 11 41.99 -13.29 -20.77
CA PRO A 11 41.06 -12.17 -20.88
C PRO A 11 40.96 -11.48 -19.52
N LEU A 12 41.17 -10.17 -19.51
CA LEU A 12 40.87 -9.30 -18.38
C LEU A 12 39.41 -9.53 -18.00
N SER A 13 39.17 -10.11 -16.83
CA SER A 13 37.83 -10.17 -16.24
C SER A 13 37.39 -8.74 -15.99
N SER A 14 36.46 -8.25 -16.80
CA SER A 14 35.76 -7.01 -16.52
C SER A 14 35.15 -7.12 -15.12
N PRO A 15 35.27 -6.11 -14.25
CA PRO A 15 34.48 -6.07 -13.04
C PRO A 15 33.01 -6.08 -13.45
N GLU A 16 32.25 -7.08 -12.98
CA GLU A 16 30.80 -7.01 -13.01
C GLU A 16 30.39 -5.69 -12.35
N PRO A 17 29.57 -4.84 -13.00
CA PRO A 17 29.08 -3.64 -12.34
C PRO A 17 28.27 -4.08 -11.14
N ASP A 18 28.57 -3.51 -9.96
CA ASP A 18 27.74 -3.66 -8.77
C ASP A 18 26.27 -3.40 -9.14
N PRO A 19 25.31 -4.21 -8.64
CA PRO A 19 23.91 -4.00 -8.93
C PRO A 19 23.52 -2.61 -8.44
N VAL A 20 23.21 -1.72 -9.38
CA VAL A 20 22.65 -0.41 -9.08
C VAL A 20 21.34 -0.64 -8.32
N PRO A 21 21.17 -0.12 -7.09
CA PRO A 21 19.91 -0.25 -6.39
C PRO A 21 18.82 0.36 -7.25
N LEU A 22 17.83 -0.46 -7.63
CA LEU A 22 16.66 0.01 -8.33
C LEU A 22 15.95 1.04 -7.46
N PRO A 23 15.38 2.12 -8.05
CA PRO A 23 14.58 3.05 -7.27
C PRO A 23 13.46 2.29 -6.56
N PRO A 24 13.09 2.70 -5.34
CA PRO A 24 11.97 2.10 -4.62
C PRO A 24 10.73 2.11 -5.50
N GLN A 25 10.12 0.94 -5.69
CA GLN A 25 8.88 0.85 -6.46
C GLN A 25 7.76 1.51 -5.66
N ALA A 26 6.83 2.18 -6.35
CA ALA A 26 5.67 2.80 -5.71
C ALA A 26 4.39 2.29 -6.36
N GLY A 27 3.37 2.04 -5.55
CA GLY A 27 2.05 1.61 -5.99
C GLY A 27 0.96 2.54 -5.46
N THR A 28 -0.08 2.76 -6.27
CA THR A 28 -1.33 3.38 -5.82
C THR A 28 -2.31 2.27 -5.45
N PHE A 29 -2.79 2.29 -4.22
CA PHE A 29 -3.73 1.34 -3.66
C PHE A 29 -5.06 2.02 -3.40
N LEU A 30 -6.15 1.37 -3.82
CA LEU A 30 -7.51 1.88 -3.68
C LEU A 30 -8.32 0.92 -2.80
N CYS A 31 -8.77 1.41 -1.66
CA CYS A 31 -9.67 0.70 -0.77
C CYS A 31 -11.04 1.39 -0.77
N LEU A 32 -12.08 0.63 -1.12
CA LEU A 32 -13.47 1.07 -1.09
C LEU A 32 -14.18 0.35 0.05
N VAL A 33 -14.79 1.11 0.95
CA VAL A 33 -15.57 0.58 2.07
C VAL A 33 -16.97 1.17 2.06
N GLN A 34 -17.96 0.33 2.32
CA GLN A 34 -19.37 0.70 2.28
C GLN A 34 -20.04 0.47 3.64
N VAL A 35 -21.08 1.25 3.92
CA VAL A 35 -21.96 1.12 5.07
C VAL A 35 -23.13 0.21 4.67
N GLY A 36 -23.00 -1.09 4.91
CA GLY A 36 -24.02 -2.08 4.55
C GLY A 36 -23.85 -2.67 3.16
N ASP A 37 -24.86 -3.41 2.71
CA ASP A 37 -24.94 -3.98 1.35
C ASP A 37 -25.55 -2.96 0.37
N ASP A 38 -25.33 -3.16 -0.93
CA ASP A 38 -25.86 -2.30 -2.01
C ASP A 38 -27.41 -2.18 -1.98
N GLU A 39 -28.11 -3.09 -1.27
CA GLU A 39 -29.57 -3.08 -1.09
C GLU A 39 -30.04 -2.22 0.09
N SER A 40 -29.15 -1.97 1.06
CA SER A 40 -29.41 -1.11 2.21
C SER A 40 -29.36 0.35 1.78
N GLY A 41 -30.49 0.88 1.29
CA GLY A 41 -30.68 2.32 0.99
C GLY A 41 -30.56 3.27 2.20
N ARG A 42 -29.74 2.94 3.20
CA ARG A 42 -29.47 3.74 4.39
C ARG A 42 -28.67 4.97 4.00
N MET A 43 -29.31 6.13 4.05
CA MET A 43 -28.60 7.40 4.03
C MET A 43 -27.95 7.65 5.40
N VAL A 44 -26.64 7.78 5.42
CA VAL A 44 -25.86 8.13 6.61
C VAL A 44 -25.61 9.65 6.59
N SER A 45 -25.70 10.32 7.74
CA SER A 45 -25.37 11.74 7.82
C SER A 45 -23.88 11.95 7.55
N SER A 46 -23.52 13.13 7.01
CA SER A 46 -22.11 13.47 6.77
C SER A 46 -21.27 13.39 8.05
N GLU A 47 -21.85 13.78 9.19
CA GLU A 47 -21.16 13.70 10.48
C GLU A 47 -20.85 12.26 10.90
N VAL A 48 -21.78 11.33 10.70
CA VAL A 48 -21.53 9.92 11.00
C VAL A 48 -20.51 9.34 10.03
N LEU A 49 -20.58 9.70 8.75
CA LEU A 49 -19.61 9.26 7.75
C LEU A 49 -18.19 9.77 8.06
N ASP A 50 -18.04 11.03 8.48
CA ASP A 50 -16.76 11.60 8.92
C ASP A 50 -16.21 10.88 10.15
N ARG A 51 -17.07 10.51 11.11
CA ARG A 51 -16.67 9.74 12.30
C ARG A 51 -16.20 8.33 11.93
N LEU A 52 -16.90 7.66 11.00
CA LEU A 52 -16.48 6.36 10.48
C LEU A 52 -15.11 6.45 9.82
N VAL A 53 -14.94 7.41 8.91
CA VAL A 53 -13.68 7.67 8.21
C VAL A 53 -12.51 7.87 9.18
N ARG A 54 -12.69 8.69 10.22
CA ARG A 54 -11.64 8.93 11.24
C ARG A 54 -11.34 7.68 12.06
N ALA A 55 -12.38 6.98 12.50
CA ALA A 55 -12.24 5.76 13.28
C ALA A 55 -11.60 4.59 12.49
N THR A 56 -11.58 4.69 11.16
CA THR A 56 -10.95 3.71 10.28
C THR A 56 -9.54 4.11 9.88
N LYS A 57 -9.36 5.32 9.34
CA LYS A 57 -8.13 5.75 8.70
C LYS A 57 -6.94 5.75 9.67
N ASP A 58 -7.04 6.49 10.76
CA ASP A 58 -5.88 6.73 11.63
C ASP A 58 -5.41 5.42 12.30
N PRO A 59 -6.31 4.57 12.84
CA PRO A 59 -5.90 3.27 13.41
C PRO A 59 -5.38 2.28 12.37
N ALA A 60 -5.87 2.34 11.12
CA ALA A 60 -5.35 1.49 10.05
C ALA A 60 -3.92 1.90 9.70
N LEU A 61 -3.67 3.20 9.53
CA LEU A 61 -2.33 3.70 9.25
C LEU A 61 -1.34 3.39 10.38
N GLU A 62 -1.73 3.53 11.64
CA GLU A 62 -0.89 3.20 12.79
C GLU A 62 -0.45 1.72 12.76
N THR A 63 -1.37 0.80 12.47
CA THR A 63 -1.03 -0.65 12.36
C THR A 63 -0.15 -0.95 11.14
N LEU A 64 -0.35 -0.23 10.03
CA LEU A 64 0.46 -0.40 8.84
C LEU A 64 1.87 0.19 9.03
N ASP A 65 2.00 1.31 9.76
CA ASP A 65 3.28 1.90 10.18
C ASP A 65 4.08 0.91 11.05
N GLU A 66 3.41 0.20 11.98
CA GLU A 66 4.05 -0.85 12.78
C GLU A 66 4.54 -2.03 11.94
N HIS A 67 3.84 -2.37 10.86
CA HIS A 67 4.16 -3.50 10.00
C HIS A 67 5.29 -3.19 9.01
N PHE A 68 5.20 -2.06 8.31
CA PHE A 68 6.16 -1.67 7.27
C PHE A 68 7.33 -0.83 7.80
N GLY A 69 7.23 -0.36 9.04
CA GLY A 69 8.16 0.60 9.62
C GLY A 69 7.74 2.04 9.32
N ALA A 70 7.98 2.94 10.27
CA ALA A 70 7.54 4.33 10.23
C ALA A 70 8.22 5.20 9.14
N GLU A 71 9.23 4.68 8.44
CA GLU A 71 9.94 5.42 7.39
C GLU A 71 9.22 5.30 6.04
N GLU A 72 8.25 6.18 5.85
CA GLU A 72 7.74 6.64 4.54
C GLU A 72 7.09 5.58 3.64
N TRP A 73 6.63 4.45 4.19
CA TRP A 73 5.90 3.46 3.39
C TRP A 73 4.65 4.07 2.75
N CYS A 74 3.97 5.04 3.37
CA CYS A 74 2.88 5.80 2.77
C CYS A 74 3.22 7.29 2.68
N PHE A 75 3.36 7.82 1.46
CA PHE A 75 3.73 9.21 1.23
C PHE A 75 2.54 10.09 0.81
N ARG A 76 1.41 9.49 0.42
CA ARG A 76 0.18 10.23 0.14
C ARG A 76 -1.04 9.39 0.44
N ILE A 77 -2.01 9.97 1.14
CA ILE A 77 -3.34 9.41 1.31
C ILE A 77 -4.40 10.42 0.91
N ARG A 78 -5.36 9.97 0.10
CA ARG A 78 -6.56 10.71 -0.28
C ARG A 78 -7.76 9.96 0.26
N THR A 79 -8.71 10.70 0.82
CA THR A 79 -9.95 10.15 1.32
C THR A 79 -11.11 10.88 0.67
N THR A 80 -12.02 10.11 0.09
CA THR A 80 -13.25 10.64 -0.51
C THR A 80 -14.41 9.90 0.12
N ALA A 81 -15.36 10.64 0.68
CA ALA A 81 -16.58 10.07 1.23
C ALA A 81 -17.75 10.44 0.31
N SER A 82 -18.48 9.43 -0.18
CA SER A 82 -19.66 9.66 -1.01
C SER A 82 -20.91 9.74 -0.14
N ARG A 83 -21.80 10.68 -0.47
CA ARG A 83 -23.17 10.73 0.07
C ARG A 83 -24.14 9.98 -0.83
N GLU A 84 -23.81 9.82 -2.11
CA GLU A 84 -24.53 8.96 -3.05
C GLU A 84 -23.95 7.55 -2.89
N GLY A 85 -24.65 6.71 -2.12
CA GLY A 85 -24.13 5.44 -1.61
C GLY A 85 -23.31 5.66 -0.34
N PRO A 86 -23.64 5.02 0.79
CA PRO A 86 -23.03 5.33 2.07
C PRO A 86 -21.64 4.68 2.12
N GLY A 87 -20.60 5.33 1.60
CA GLY A 87 -19.29 4.72 1.46
C GLY A 87 -18.14 5.71 1.52
N ALA A 88 -16.95 5.16 1.79
CA ALA A 88 -15.70 5.89 1.77
C ALA A 88 -14.69 5.18 0.86
N CYS A 89 -13.85 5.99 0.24
CA CYS A 89 -12.76 5.59 -0.63
C CYS A 89 -11.46 6.12 -0.04
N PHE A 90 -10.48 5.24 0.13
CA PHE A 90 -9.13 5.55 0.54
C PHE A 90 -8.18 5.21 -0.61
N ALA A 91 -7.48 6.21 -1.12
CA ALA A 91 -6.41 6.02 -2.09
C ALA A 91 -5.07 6.33 -1.42
N LEU A 92 -4.18 5.34 -1.38
CA LEU A 92 -2.87 5.45 -0.76
C LEU A 92 -1.82 5.29 -1.85
N ASP A 93 -0.83 6.17 -1.89
CA ASP A 93 0.40 5.94 -2.62
C ASP A 93 1.46 5.49 -1.63
N VAL A 94 2.00 4.31 -1.88
CA VAL A 94 2.91 3.63 -0.95
C VAL A 94 4.18 3.19 -1.66
N ALA A 95 5.29 3.24 -0.94
CA ALA A 95 6.53 2.63 -1.34
C ALA A 95 6.43 1.11 -1.11
N ILE A 96 6.94 0.32 -2.04
CA ILE A 96 7.00 -1.13 -1.94
C ILE A 96 8.37 -1.51 -1.38
N PRO A 97 8.45 -2.05 -0.15
CA PRO A 97 9.71 -2.45 0.44
C PRO A 97 10.39 -3.59 -0.35
N PRO A 98 11.73 -3.72 -0.25
CA PRO A 98 12.42 -4.88 -0.80
C PRO A 98 11.89 -6.19 -0.19
N GLY A 99 11.52 -7.14 -1.05
CA GLY A 99 10.96 -8.44 -0.63
C GLY A 99 9.44 -8.48 -0.59
N GLU A 100 8.77 -7.33 -0.69
CA GLU A 100 7.32 -7.25 -0.82
C GLU A 100 6.86 -7.13 -2.27
N THR A 101 5.58 -7.41 -2.50
CA THR A 101 4.93 -7.23 -3.81
C THR A 101 3.79 -6.24 -3.71
N ALA A 102 3.50 -5.56 -4.82
CA ALA A 102 2.35 -4.66 -4.88
C ALA A 102 1.05 -5.37 -4.49
N ALA A 103 0.83 -6.60 -4.96
CA ALA A 103 -0.36 -7.38 -4.62
C ALA A 103 -0.43 -7.68 -3.12
N GLY A 104 0.66 -8.18 -2.51
CA GLY A 104 0.69 -8.48 -1.08
C GLY A 104 0.44 -7.25 -0.21
N MET A 105 1.02 -6.10 -0.58
CA MET A 105 0.72 -4.84 0.10
C MET A 105 -0.73 -4.40 -0.08
N SER A 106 -1.29 -4.56 -1.29
CA SER A 106 -2.70 -4.26 -1.57
C SER A 106 -3.62 -5.01 -0.63
N ASP A 107 -3.39 -6.32 -0.49
CA ASP A 107 -4.23 -7.20 0.31
C ASP A 107 -4.15 -6.80 1.78
N LEU A 108 -2.93 -6.61 2.30
CA LEU A 108 -2.71 -6.23 3.70
C LEU A 108 -3.31 -4.87 4.04
N ILE A 109 -3.10 -3.85 3.19
CA ILE A 109 -3.69 -2.51 3.37
C ILE A 109 -5.22 -2.60 3.31
N SER A 110 -5.77 -3.32 2.33
CA SER A 110 -7.23 -3.45 2.16
C SER A 110 -7.86 -4.15 3.35
N ASP A 111 -7.28 -5.25 3.81
CA ASP A 111 -7.75 -6.00 4.98
C ASP A 111 -7.77 -5.14 6.23
N GLU A 112 -6.72 -4.34 6.46
CA GLU A 112 -6.66 -3.48 7.63
C GLU A 112 -7.73 -2.39 7.60
N PHE A 113 -7.89 -1.69 6.47
CA PHE A 113 -8.94 -0.68 6.32
C PHE A 113 -10.34 -1.28 6.44
N VAL A 114 -10.60 -2.44 5.83
CA VAL A 114 -11.90 -3.14 5.93
C VAL A 114 -12.19 -3.55 7.36
N ARG A 115 -11.21 -4.15 8.05
CA ARG A 115 -11.35 -4.58 9.44
C ARG A 115 -11.69 -3.42 10.37
N ARG A 116 -10.98 -2.29 10.22
CA ARG A 116 -11.23 -1.08 11.03
C ARG A 116 -12.56 -0.44 10.69
N TRP A 117 -12.97 -0.46 9.42
CA TRP A 117 -14.29 0.04 8.99
C TRP A 117 -15.43 -0.77 9.60
N GLN A 118 -15.38 -2.10 9.52
CA GLN A 118 -16.39 -2.97 10.13
C GLN A 118 -16.50 -2.77 11.64
N ALA A 119 -15.37 -2.62 12.34
CA ALA A 119 -15.37 -2.32 13.76
C ALA A 119 -16.00 -0.94 14.07
N ALA A 120 -15.74 0.07 13.23
CA ALA A 120 -16.35 1.38 13.35
C ALA A 120 -17.87 1.33 13.09
N LEU A 121 -18.31 0.60 12.07
CA LEU A 121 -19.72 0.38 11.77
C LEU A 121 -20.46 -0.20 12.98
N ALA A 122 -19.96 -1.29 13.56
CA ALA A 122 -20.56 -1.92 14.72
C ALA A 122 -20.66 -1.00 15.94
N ARG A 123 -19.79 0.01 16.04
CA ARG A 123 -19.77 0.98 17.14
C ARG A 123 -20.71 2.17 16.93
N TYR A 124 -20.82 2.67 15.69
CA TYR A 124 -21.51 3.93 15.40
C TYR A 124 -22.86 3.73 14.70
N LEU A 125 -23.13 2.53 14.19
CA LEU A 125 -24.35 2.16 13.45
C LEU A 125 -24.83 0.77 13.90
N PRO A 126 -25.51 0.68 15.06
CA PRO A 126 -26.11 -0.57 15.54
C PRO A 126 -27.30 -1.04 14.69
#